data_AF-A0A396IY01-F1
#
_entry.id   AF-A0A396IY01-F1
#
_cell.length_a   1.000
_cell.length_b   1.000
_cell.length_c   1.000
_cell.angle_alpha   90.00
_cell.angle_beta   90.00
_cell.angle_gamma   90.00
#
_symmetry.space_group_name_H-M   'P 1'
#
loop_
_entity.id
_entity.type
_entity.pdbx_description
1 polymer ?
#
loop_
_entity_poly.entity_id
_entity_poly.type
_entity_poly.pdbx_seq_one_letter_code
_entity_poly.pdbx_strand_id
1 'polypeptide(L)'
;MAPTTCAFFLLLNKTDLALYTSTAVIGVSTGAITSTAISTTTELFGTKNFSVNHNVVVANIPMGSFLFGYSAALIYRGEGNEHGKCMGMECYSNTFIIWGSFCCLGTLLALILYFRTRKFYSHKK
;
A
#
# COMPACT_ATOMS: atom_id res chain seq x y z
N MET A 1 2.99 -0.23 6.75
CA MET A 1 3.00 0.83 5.70
C MET A 1 4.29 1.64 5.68
N ALA A 2 4.93 1.91 6.83
CA ALA A 2 6.24 2.57 6.86
C ALA A 2 7.33 1.92 5.96
N PRO A 3 7.59 0.60 6.02
CA PRO A 3 8.60 -0.02 5.15
C PRO A 3 8.26 0.09 3.65
N THR A 4 6.97 0.00 3.30
CA THR A 4 6.47 0.17 1.93
C THR A 4 6.68 1.60 1.42
N THR A 5 6.53 2.60 2.31
CA THR A 5 6.78 4.01 1.99
C THR A 5 8.25 4.23 1.64
N CYS A 6 9.17 3.71 2.46
CA CYS A 6 10.61 3.77 2.19
C CYS A 6 10.99 3.08 0.88
N ALA A 7 10.34 1.95 0.56
CA ALA A 7 10.57 1.24 -0.71
C ALA A 7 10.15 2.07 -1.94
N PHE A 8 9.03 2.78 -1.88
CA PHE A 8 8.60 3.66 -3.00
C PHE A 8 9.55 4.83 -3.23
N PHE A 9 10.12 5.42 -2.16
CA PHE A 9 11.16 6.44 -2.32
C PHE A 9 12.49 5.87 -2.82
N LEU A 10 12.84 4.64 -2.45
CA LEU A 10 14.04 3.95 -2.96
C LEU A 10 13.94 3.67 -4.47
N LEU A 11 12.75 3.37 -4.99
CA LEU A 11 12.46 3.14 -6.41
C LEU A 11 12.71 4.36 -7.32
N LEU A 12 12.90 5.56 -6.76
CA LEU A 12 13.32 6.75 -7.52
C LEU A 12 14.77 6.68 -8.00
N ASN A 13 15.58 5.74 -7.48
CA ASN A 13 16.96 5.55 -7.92
C ASN A 13 17.07 4.54 -9.07
N LYS A 14 17.82 4.88 -10.12
CA LYS A 14 18.06 4.06 -11.33
C LYS A 14 18.83 2.74 -11.12
N THR A 15 19.11 2.34 -9.89
CA THR A 15 19.96 1.17 -9.62
C THR A 15 19.13 -0.11 -9.53
N ASP A 16 19.58 -1.18 -10.19
CA ASP A 16 18.91 -2.49 -10.12
C ASP A 16 18.82 -3.01 -8.67
N LEU A 17 19.83 -2.70 -7.86
CA LEU A 17 19.85 -3.05 -6.44
C LEU A 17 18.73 -2.35 -5.65
N ALA A 18 18.41 -1.09 -5.97
CA ALA A 18 17.25 -0.40 -5.37
C ALA A 18 15.93 -1.05 -5.79
N LEU A 19 15.83 -1.54 -7.02
CA LEU A 19 14.63 -2.21 -7.53
C LEU A 19 14.41 -3.57 -6.84
N TYR A 20 15.44 -4.40 -6.73
CA TYR A 20 15.37 -5.69 -6.05
C TYR A 20 15.05 -5.53 -4.56
N THR A 21 15.75 -4.63 -3.87
CA THR A 21 15.53 -4.38 -2.44
C THR A 21 14.11 -3.84 -2.18
N SER A 22 13.64 -2.89 -2.97
CA SER A 22 12.29 -2.33 -2.83
C SER A 22 11.22 -3.39 -3.07
N THR A 23 11.37 -4.22 -4.11
CA THR A 23 10.43 -5.31 -4.42
C THR A 23 10.36 -6.33 -3.28
N ALA A 24 11.51 -6.71 -2.72
CA ALA A 24 11.56 -7.62 -1.57
C ALA A 24 10.86 -7.02 -0.33
N VAL A 25 11.12 -5.74 -0.03
CA VAL A 25 10.51 -5.04 1.11
C VAL A 25 8.99 -4.92 0.94
N ILE A 26 8.51 -4.59 -0.27
CA ILE A 26 7.08 -4.53 -0.57
C ILE A 26 6.42 -5.91 -0.41
N GLY A 27 7.07 -6.97 -0.92
CA GLY A 27 6.58 -8.34 -0.79
C GLY A 27 6.44 -8.79 0.66
N VAL A 28 7.50 -8.62 1.46
CA VAL A 28 7.48 -8.97 2.90
C VAL A 28 6.43 -8.17 3.66
N SER A 29 6.34 -6.85 3.40
CA SER A 29 5.36 -5.99 4.05
C SER A 29 3.91 -6.39 3.74
N THR A 30 3.63 -6.73 2.48
CA THR A 30 2.30 -7.14 2.04
C THR A 30 1.91 -8.49 2.66
N GLY A 31 2.84 -9.45 2.69
CA GLY A 31 2.63 -10.74 3.36
C GLY A 31 2.30 -10.57 4.85
N ALA A 32 3.02 -9.69 5.55
CA ALA A 32 2.73 -9.37 6.94
C ALA A 32 1.31 -8.79 7.11
N ILE A 33 0.92 -7.83 6.27
CA ILE A 33 -0.42 -7.21 6.31
C ILE A 33 -1.51 -8.27 6.15
N THR A 34 -1.40 -9.13 5.12
CA THR A 34 -2.38 -10.19 4.84
C THR A 34 -2.49 -11.17 6.00
N SER A 35 -1.37 -11.56 6.61
CA SER A 35 -1.36 -12.44 7.78
C SER A 35 -2.10 -11.80 8.97
N THR A 36 -1.79 -10.55 9.31
CA THR A 36 -2.53 -9.82 10.35
C THR A 36 -4.02 -9.65 10.03
N ALA A 37 -4.38 -9.42 8.77
CA ALA A 37 -5.78 -9.27 8.36
C ALA A 37 -6.58 -10.55 8.60
N ILE A 38 -6.02 -11.73 8.31
CA ILE A 38 -6.67 -13.02 8.59
C ILE A 38 -6.90 -13.20 10.09
N SER A 39 -5.88 -13.00 10.92
CA SER A 39 -5.99 -13.16 12.38
C SER A 39 -7.01 -12.20 12.98
N THR A 40 -6.92 -10.90 12.65
CA THR A 40 -7.88 -9.89 13.13
C THR A 40 -9.32 -10.20 12.69
N THR A 41 -9.52 -10.69 11.46
CA THR A 41 -10.87 -11.08 10.99
C THR A 41 -11.44 -12.23 11.84
N THR A 42 -10.62 -13.23 12.19
CA THR A 42 -11.08 -14.34 13.06
C THR A 42 -11.43 -13.87 14.47
N GLU A 43 -10.67 -12.93 15.04
CA GLU A 43 -10.91 -12.41 16.40
C GLU A 43 -12.12 -11.48 16.45
N LEU A 44 -12.31 -10.61 15.46
CA LEU A 44 -13.36 -9.59 15.49
C LEU A 44 -14.74 -10.15 15.17
N PHE A 45 -14.82 -11.13 14.26
CA PHE A 45 -16.09 -11.63 13.73
C PHE A 45 -16.44 -13.06 14.15
N GLY A 46 -15.49 -13.77 14.76
CA GLY A 46 -15.67 -15.17 15.16
C GLY A 46 -15.64 -16.15 13.98
N THR A 47 -15.62 -17.44 14.30
CA THR A 47 -15.36 -18.53 13.32
C THR A 47 -16.60 -19.00 12.57
N LYS A 48 -17.81 -18.62 13.01
CA LYS A 48 -19.08 -19.19 12.52
C LYS A 48 -19.36 -18.88 11.03
N ASN A 49 -18.91 -17.72 10.53
CA ASN A 49 -19.05 -17.31 9.12
C ASN A 49 -17.73 -16.70 8.58
N PHE A 50 -16.58 -17.28 8.93
CA PHE A 50 -15.26 -16.72 8.58
C PHE A 50 -15.09 -16.44 7.08
N SER A 51 -15.54 -17.37 6.22
CA SER A 51 -15.34 -17.25 4.77
C SER A 51 -16.05 -16.03 4.15
N VAL A 52 -17.23 -15.66 4.65
CA VAL A 52 -17.98 -14.51 4.14
C VAL A 52 -17.32 -13.22 4.61
N ASN A 53 -16.98 -13.13 5.90
CA ASN A 53 -16.38 -11.94 6.47
C ASN A 53 -14.98 -11.68 5.93
N HIS A 54 -14.18 -12.74 5.71
CA HIS A 54 -12.88 -12.61 5.09
C HIS A 54 -12.98 -12.18 3.62
N ASN A 55 -13.95 -12.70 2.86
CA ASN A 55 -14.18 -12.25 1.48
C ASN A 55 -14.54 -10.77 1.41
N VAL A 56 -15.34 -10.26 2.35
CA VAL A 56 -15.66 -8.82 2.43
C VAL A 56 -14.39 -8.00 2.73
N VAL A 57 -13.53 -8.49 3.63
CA VAL A 57 -12.25 -7.82 3.91
C VAL A 57 -11.35 -7.82 2.68
N VAL A 58 -11.20 -8.95 1.98
CA VAL A 58 -10.33 -9.10 0.80
C VAL A 58 -10.86 -8.34 -0.43
N ALA A 59 -12.16 -8.01 -0.48
CA ALA A 59 -12.74 -7.20 -1.55
C ALA A 59 -12.12 -5.79 -1.67
N ASN A 60 -11.43 -5.31 -0.64
CA ASN A 60 -10.65 -4.07 -0.73
C ASN A 60 -9.51 -4.14 -1.76
N ILE A 61 -8.95 -5.34 -2.03
CA ILE A 61 -7.84 -5.55 -2.97
C ILE A 61 -8.27 -5.23 -4.41
N PRO A 62 -9.32 -5.87 -4.99
CA PRO A 62 -9.73 -5.55 -6.36
C PRO A 62 -10.20 -4.10 -6.52
N MET A 63 -10.85 -3.52 -5.51
CA MET A 63 -11.22 -2.10 -5.53
C MET A 63 -9.99 -1.20 -5.61
N GLY A 64 -8.97 -1.46 -4.79
CA GLY A 64 -7.71 -0.72 -4.81
C GLY A 64 -6.98 -0.88 -6.14
N SER A 65 -6.83 -2.11 -6.62
CA SER A 65 -6.17 -2.40 -7.91
C SER A 65 -6.87 -1.72 -9.07
N PHE A 66 -8.20 -1.65 -9.06
CA PHE A 66 -8.95 -0.94 -10.09
C PHE A 66 -8.70 0.57 -10.06
N LEU A 67 -8.82 1.20 -8.89
CA LEU A 67 -8.62 2.64 -8.73
C LEU A 67 -7.17 3.06 -9.06
N PHE A 68 -6.20 2.41 -8.42
CA PHE A 68 -4.79 2.73 -8.62
C PHE A 68 -4.31 2.33 -10.02
N GLY A 69 -4.77 1.20 -10.55
CA GLY A 69 -4.44 0.76 -11.90
C GLY A 69 -4.98 1.71 -12.96
N TYR A 70 -6.23 2.17 -12.83
CA TYR A 70 -6.81 3.17 -13.74
C TYR A 70 -6.09 4.52 -13.62
N SER A 71 -5.78 4.97 -12.41
CA SER A 71 -5.02 6.21 -12.20
C SER A 71 -3.64 6.16 -12.86
N ALA A 72 -2.91 5.04 -12.72
CA ALA A 72 -1.61 4.85 -13.35
C ALA A 72 -1.72 4.85 -14.88
N ALA A 73 -2.75 4.21 -15.43
CA ALA A 73 -3.01 4.22 -16.86
C ALA A 73 -3.27 5.65 -17.40
N LEU A 74 -4.00 6.48 -16.66
CA LEU A 74 -4.22 7.88 -17.03
C LEU A 74 -2.91 8.69 -17.01
N ILE A 75 -2.10 8.53 -15.95
CA ILE A 75 -0.81 9.23 -15.82
C ILE A 75 0.12 8.82 -16.97
N TYR A 76 0.27 7.53 -17.26
CA TYR A 76 1.15 7.07 -18.33
C TYR A 76 0.68 7.47 -19.74
N ARG A 77 -0.63 7.62 -19.95
CA ARG A 77 -1.17 8.16 -21.21
C ARG A 77 -0.94 9.66 -21.33
N GLY A 78 -0.97 10.41 -20.23
CA GLY A 78 -0.73 11.85 -20.21
C GLY A 78 0.75 12.22 -20.41
N GLU A 79 1.66 11.41 -19.88
CA GLU A 79 3.12 11.61 -20.00
C GLU A 79 3.71 10.99 -21.28
N GLY A 80 2.92 10.26 -22.07
CA GLY A 80 3.36 9.62 -23.30
C GLY A 80 3.25 10.53 -24.52
N ASN A 81 4.34 10.63 -25.30
CA ASN A 81 4.34 11.29 -26.62
C ASN A 81 3.33 10.66 -27.60
N GLU A 82 3.07 11.30 -28.74
CA GLU A 82 2.07 10.96 -29.79
C GLU A 82 1.94 9.47 -30.20
N HIS A 83 2.91 8.62 -29.85
CA HIS A 83 2.88 7.16 -30.05
C HIS A 83 2.38 6.35 -28.83
N GLY A 84 1.93 7.00 -27.75
CA GLY A 84 1.34 6.37 -26.57
C GLY A 84 2.30 5.52 -25.73
N LYS A 85 3.62 5.72 -25.87
CA LYS A 85 4.64 4.92 -25.18
C LYS A 85 5.49 5.81 -24.27
N CYS A 86 5.18 5.75 -22.98
CA CYS A 86 5.97 6.36 -21.90
C CYS A 86 6.64 5.20 -21.14
N MET A 87 7.94 4.99 -21.37
CA MET A 87 8.70 3.88 -20.79
C MET A 87 10.00 4.41 -20.22
N GLY A 88 10.27 4.07 -18.96
CA GLY A 88 11.49 4.48 -18.27
C GLY A 88 11.20 5.10 -16.91
N MET A 89 12.26 5.34 -16.15
CA MET A 89 12.14 5.81 -14.77
C MET A 89 11.46 7.18 -14.66
N GLU A 90 11.65 8.05 -15.64
CA GLU A 90 11.05 9.39 -15.66
C GLU A 90 9.51 9.33 -15.72
N CYS A 91 8.99 8.38 -16.52
CA CYS A 91 7.55 8.10 -16.60
C CYS A 91 6.97 7.53 -15.30
N TYR A 92 7.69 6.58 -14.69
CA TYR A 92 7.24 5.89 -13.49
C TYR A 92 7.43 6.73 -12.22
N SER A 93 8.33 7.71 -12.24
CA SER A 93 8.64 8.58 -11.10
C SER A 93 7.40 9.28 -10.56
N ASN A 94 6.55 9.85 -11.44
CA ASN A 94 5.31 10.51 -11.01
C ASN A 94 4.38 9.55 -10.26
N THR A 95 4.22 8.32 -10.76
CA THR A 95 3.41 7.30 -10.09
C THR A 95 4.01 6.88 -8.74
N PHE A 96 5.34 6.71 -8.65
CA PHE A 96 6.01 6.36 -7.40
C PHE A 96 5.87 7.45 -6.34
N ILE A 97 5.95 8.73 -6.73
CA ILE A 97 5.75 9.86 -5.82
C ILE A 97 4.30 9.88 -5.31
N ILE A 98 3.32 9.71 -6.19
CA ILE A 98 1.90 9.70 -5.82
C ILE A 98 1.62 8.54 -4.85
N TRP A 99 2.01 7.31 -5.21
CA TRP A 99 1.80 6.13 -4.35
C TRP A 99 2.59 6.21 -3.04
N GLY A 100 3.81 6.74 -3.08
CA GLY A 100 4.62 7.03 -1.90
C GLY A 100 3.91 8.02 -0.96
N SER A 101 3.32 9.09 -1.50
CA SER A 101 2.53 10.07 -0.73
C SER A 101 1.31 9.45 -0.06
N PHE A 102 0.54 8.62 -0.78
CA PHE A 102 -0.58 7.87 -0.19
C PHE A 102 -0.12 6.94 0.95
N CYS A 103 1.03 6.27 0.79
CA CYS A 103 1.61 5.43 1.84
C CYS A 103 2.09 6.23 3.05
N CYS A 104 2.68 7.41 2.82
CA CYS A 104 3.04 8.37 3.86
C CYS A 104 1.82 8.81 4.67
N LEU A 105 0.76 9.26 3.99
CA LEU A 105 -0.49 9.66 4.63
C LEU A 105 -1.10 8.52 5.45
N GLY A 106 -1.15 7.31 4.89
CA GLY A 106 -1.64 6.14 5.62
C GLY A 106 -0.79 5.80 6.86
N THR A 107 0.53 5.97 6.77
CA THR A 107 1.43 5.79 7.93
C THR A 107 1.18 6.86 8.99
N LEU A 108 1.00 8.12 8.61
CA LEU A 108 0.67 9.21 9.54
C LEU A 108 -0.67 8.96 10.23
N LEU A 109 -1.71 8.59 9.48
CA LEU A 109 -3.03 8.23 10.01
C LEU A 109 -2.94 7.05 11.00
N ALA A 110 -2.16 6.02 10.66
CA ALA A 110 -1.93 4.88 11.54
C ALA A 110 -1.19 5.29 12.83
N LEU A 111 -0.18 6.16 12.75
CA LEU A 111 0.51 6.69 13.91
C LEU A 111 -0.43 7.53 14.80
N ILE A 112 -1.26 8.38 14.20
CA ILE A 112 -2.26 9.18 14.93
C ILE A 112 -3.24 8.26 15.67
N LEU A 113 -3.77 7.24 14.99
CA LEU A 113 -4.66 6.24 15.60
C LEU A 113 -3.95 5.47 16.72
N TYR A 114 -2.70 5.08 16.53
CA TYR A 114 -1.90 4.43 17.55
C TYR A 114 -1.73 5.32 18.79
N PHE A 115 -1.35 6.58 18.64
CA PHE A 115 -1.23 7.52 19.75
C PHE A 115 -2.56 7.78 20.45
N ARG A 116 -3.66 7.92 19.70
CA ARG A 116 -5.00 8.10 20.26
C ARG A 116 -5.44 6.88 21.07
N THR A 117 -5.20 5.68 20.54
CA THR A 117 -5.54 4.41 21.19
C THR A 117 -4.70 4.21 22.45
N ARG A 118 -3.40 4.50 22.39
CA ARG A 118 -2.49 4.45 23.54
C ARG A 118 -2.90 5.44 24.63
N LYS A 119 -3.29 6.67 24.27
CA LYS A 119 -3.79 7.66 25.23
C LYS A 119 -5.07 7.17 25.92
N PHE A 120 -5.99 6.56 25.17
CA PHE A 120 -7.22 6.00 25.72
C PHE A 120 -6.96 4.80 26.66
N TYR A 121 -6.06 3.89 26.28
CA TYR A 121 -5.67 2.76 27.13
C TYR A 121 -4.86 3.19 28.36
N SER A 122 -4.03 4.24 28.25
CA SER A 122 -3.31 4.81 29.37
C SER A 122 -4.21 5.53 30.38
N HIS A 123 -5.39 5.97 29.97
CA HIS A 123 -6.39 6.60 30.85
C HIS A 123 -7.37 5.59 31.48
N LYS A 124 -7.30 4.32 31.06
CA LYS A 124 -8.09 3.21 31.61
C LYS A 124 -7.33 2.38 32.66
N LYS A 125 -6.20 2.89 33.14
CA LYS A 125 -5.38 2.27 34.18
C LYS A 125 -5.45 3.10 35.45
#